data_AF-R6I0J2-F1
#
_entry.id   AF-R6I0J2-F1
#
_cell.length_a   1.000
_cell.length_b   1.000
_cell.length_c   1.000
_cell.angle_alpha   90.00
_cell.angle_beta   90.00
_cell.angle_gamma   90.00
#
_symmetry.space_group_name_H-M   'P 1'
#
loop_
_entity.id
_entity.type
_entity.pdbx_description
1 polymer ?
#
loop_
_entity_poly.entity_id
_entity_poly.type
_entity_poly.pdbx_seq_one_letter_code
_entity_poly.pdbx_strand_id
1 'polypeptide(L)'
;MPLVTTKEMFSKAYAGGYAVGAFNVNNMEIVQGITEAAAEHKAPVILQVSKGARAYANHTYLMKLVEAAVEETGLPIALHLDHGDSYELCKSCIDGGFTSVMIDASSKSFEDNIALTRKVVEYAHDHGVVVEAELGTLAGIEDEVKVSAEDSSYTRPEDVQEFVELRSLSTLTITELSSRQSLAHSPALRTR
;
A
#
# COMPACT_ATOMS: atom_id res chain seq x y z
N MET A 1 -20.58 -4.58 -6.82
CA MET A 1 -20.28 -3.12 -6.70
C MET A 1 -18.97 -2.84 -7.42
N PRO A 2 -18.62 -1.60 -7.80
CA PRO A 2 -17.25 -1.33 -8.27
C PRO A 2 -16.25 -1.40 -7.10
N LEU A 3 -14.96 -1.53 -7.42
CA LEU A 3 -13.89 -1.29 -6.45
C LEU A 3 -13.98 0.12 -5.90
N VAL A 4 -13.54 0.30 -4.65
CA VAL A 4 -13.53 1.60 -3.96
C VAL A 4 -12.10 2.05 -3.68
N THR A 5 -11.92 3.34 -3.42
CA THR A 5 -10.64 3.87 -2.93
C THR A 5 -10.52 3.67 -1.42
N THR A 6 -9.30 3.73 -0.90
CA THR A 6 -9.05 3.63 0.55
C THR A 6 -9.43 4.89 1.33
N LYS A 7 -9.77 5.99 0.65
CA LYS A 7 -10.10 7.29 1.28
C LYS A 7 -11.24 7.20 2.30
N GLU A 8 -12.36 6.59 1.90
CA GLU A 8 -13.52 6.44 2.80
C GLU A 8 -13.24 5.39 3.89
N MET A 9 -12.52 4.31 3.53
CA MET A 9 -12.11 3.27 4.48
C MET A 9 -11.32 3.86 5.63
N PHE A 10 -10.28 4.65 5.33
CA PHE A 10 -9.44 5.28 6.33
C PHE A 10 -10.17 6.38 7.08
N SER A 11 -11.00 7.19 6.42
CA SER A 11 -11.81 8.20 7.12
C SER A 11 -12.69 7.57 8.22
N LYS A 12 -13.35 6.45 7.93
CA LYS A 12 -14.13 5.70 8.92
C LYS A 12 -13.27 5.04 9.99
N ALA A 13 -12.12 4.49 9.60
CA ALA A 13 -11.16 3.85 10.51
C ALA A 13 -10.61 4.84 11.55
N TYR A 14 -10.18 6.02 11.11
CA TYR A 14 -9.73 7.11 11.98
C TYR A 14 -10.84 7.57 12.93
N ALA A 15 -12.05 7.81 12.43
CA ALA A 15 -13.18 8.24 13.26
C ALA A 15 -13.64 7.17 14.26
N GLY A 16 -13.51 5.89 13.88
CA GLY A 16 -13.94 4.75 14.67
C GLY A 16 -12.87 4.15 15.58
N GLY A 17 -11.61 4.60 15.50
CA GLY A 17 -10.51 4.08 16.31
C GLY A 17 -10.14 2.63 15.98
N TYR A 18 -10.18 2.26 14.69
CA TYR A 18 -9.78 0.93 14.22
C TYR A 18 -8.83 1.03 13.01
N ALA A 19 -8.28 -0.11 12.58
CA ALA A 19 -7.45 -0.22 11.38
C ALA A 19 -8.14 -1.10 10.32
N VAL A 20 -7.82 -0.86 9.05
CA VAL A 20 -8.28 -1.68 7.92
C VAL A 20 -7.15 -2.61 7.51
N GLY A 21 -7.44 -3.90 7.39
CA GLY A 21 -6.45 -4.88 6.98
C GLY A 21 -6.10 -4.75 5.50
N ALA A 22 -4.80 -4.69 5.21
CA ALA A 22 -4.24 -4.84 3.87
C ALA A 22 -3.52 -6.18 3.78
N PHE A 23 -3.96 -7.06 2.87
CA PHE A 23 -3.47 -8.42 2.76
C PHE A 23 -2.94 -8.69 1.36
N ASN A 24 -1.71 -9.20 1.26
CA ASN A 24 -1.10 -9.51 -0.03
C ASN A 24 -1.82 -10.68 -0.71
N VAL A 25 -2.08 -10.54 -2.01
CA VAL A 25 -2.71 -11.57 -2.83
C VAL A 25 -1.89 -11.88 -4.08
N ASN A 26 -1.82 -13.15 -4.44
CA ASN A 26 -1.07 -13.63 -5.61
C ASN A 26 -1.73 -14.83 -6.33
N ASN A 27 -2.81 -15.41 -5.79
CA ASN A 27 -3.58 -16.48 -6.43
C ASN A 27 -5.05 -16.48 -5.97
N MET A 28 -5.83 -17.42 -6.51
CA MET A 28 -7.28 -17.51 -6.25
C MET A 28 -7.59 -17.86 -4.80
N GLU A 29 -6.91 -18.88 -4.25
CA GLU A 29 -7.19 -19.41 -2.91
C GLU A 29 -6.96 -18.36 -1.82
N ILE A 30 -5.95 -17.51 -1.99
CA ILE A 30 -5.67 -16.41 -1.06
C ILE A 30 -6.73 -15.31 -1.18
N VAL A 31 -7.13 -14.93 -2.39
CA VAL A 31 -8.22 -13.96 -2.59
C VAL A 31 -9.50 -14.46 -1.92
N GLN A 32 -9.88 -15.73 -2.14
CA GLN A 32 -11.05 -16.33 -1.50
C GLN A 32 -10.95 -16.30 0.02
N GLY A 33 -9.87 -16.85 0.59
CA GLY A 33 -9.72 -16.93 2.04
C GLY A 33 -9.78 -15.57 2.75
N ILE A 34 -9.18 -14.53 2.16
CA ILE A 34 -9.24 -13.17 2.71
C ILE A 34 -10.66 -12.60 2.62
N THR A 35 -11.29 -12.73 1.45
CA THR A 35 -12.57 -12.06 1.17
C THR A 35 -13.75 -12.76 1.85
N GLU A 36 -13.70 -14.09 2.00
CA GLU A 36 -14.64 -14.87 2.81
C GLU A 36 -14.56 -14.45 4.28
N ALA A 37 -13.35 -14.39 4.86
CA ALA A 37 -13.18 -13.94 6.24
C ALA A 37 -13.64 -12.50 6.45
N ALA A 38 -13.32 -11.59 5.50
CA ALA A 38 -13.81 -10.22 5.54
C ALA A 38 -15.34 -10.15 5.47
N ALA A 39 -15.98 -11.05 4.72
CA ALA A 39 -17.44 -11.11 4.56
C ALA A 39 -18.13 -11.57 5.84
N GLU A 40 -17.60 -12.61 6.49
CA GLU A 40 -18.08 -13.09 7.80
C GLU A 40 -18.06 -11.98 8.86
N HIS A 41 -17.00 -11.17 8.84
CA HIS A 41 -16.83 -10.05 9.77
C HIS A 41 -17.46 -8.73 9.30
N LYS A 42 -18.05 -8.70 8.10
CA LYS A 42 -18.61 -7.47 7.48
C LYS A 42 -17.61 -6.31 7.47
N ALA A 43 -16.34 -6.62 7.23
CA ALA A 43 -15.24 -5.69 7.29
C ALA A 43 -14.84 -5.20 5.88
N PRO A 44 -14.51 -3.90 5.70
CA PRO A 44 -13.81 -3.46 4.50
C PRO A 44 -12.42 -4.11 4.43
N VAL A 45 -11.91 -4.37 3.23
CA VAL A 45 -10.61 -5.00 3.04
C VAL A 45 -9.83 -4.36 1.90
N ILE A 46 -8.51 -4.29 2.08
CA ILE A 46 -7.56 -3.89 1.04
C ILE A 46 -6.86 -5.15 0.55
N LEU A 47 -7.05 -5.49 -0.72
CA LEU A 47 -6.27 -6.52 -1.39
C LEU A 47 -5.05 -5.84 -2.00
N GLN A 48 -3.87 -6.19 -1.53
CA GLN A 48 -2.64 -5.55 -1.99
C GLN A 48 -1.78 -6.51 -2.81
N VAL A 49 -1.06 -5.97 -3.78
CA VAL A 49 -0.34 -6.74 -4.79
C VAL A 49 1.02 -6.14 -4.97
N SER A 50 2.07 -6.89 -4.63
CA SER A 50 3.45 -6.48 -4.90
C SER A 50 3.81 -6.63 -6.37
N LYS A 51 4.91 -6.00 -6.79
CA LYS A 51 5.48 -6.17 -8.13
C LYS A 51 5.68 -7.65 -8.50
N GLY A 52 6.21 -8.45 -7.56
CA GLY A 52 6.43 -9.88 -7.74
C GLY A 52 5.13 -10.67 -7.90
N ALA A 53 4.13 -10.40 -7.06
CA ALA A 53 2.82 -11.04 -7.14
C ALA A 53 2.11 -10.73 -8.48
N ARG A 54 2.19 -9.48 -8.95
CA ARG A 54 1.62 -9.07 -10.24
C ARG A 54 2.30 -9.76 -11.42
N ALA A 55 3.63 -9.93 -11.37
CA ALA A 55 4.37 -10.64 -12.40
C ALA A 55 4.01 -12.13 -12.45
N TYR A 56 3.83 -12.75 -11.27
CA TYR A 56 3.43 -14.15 -11.15
C TYR A 56 2.00 -14.41 -11.65
N ALA A 57 1.03 -13.66 -11.11
CA ALA A 57 -0.40 -13.93 -11.34
C ALA A 57 -0.88 -13.51 -12.73
N ASN A 58 -0.11 -12.65 -13.42
CA ASN A 58 -0.54 -11.87 -14.57
C ASN A 58 -1.71 -10.91 -14.23
N HIS A 59 -1.59 -9.67 -14.69
CA HIS A 59 -2.52 -8.60 -14.36
C HIS A 59 -3.99 -8.92 -14.70
N THR A 60 -4.25 -9.53 -15.86
CA THR A 60 -5.63 -9.83 -16.30
C THR A 60 -6.30 -10.83 -15.37
N TYR A 61 -5.61 -11.93 -15.03
CA TYR A 61 -6.18 -12.94 -14.13
C TYR A 61 -6.41 -12.36 -12.73
N LEU A 62 -5.45 -11.60 -12.22
CA LEU A 62 -5.57 -10.92 -10.94
C LEU A 62 -6.82 -10.00 -10.90
N MET A 63 -7.02 -9.16 -11.91
CA MET A 63 -8.21 -8.30 -11.98
C MET A 63 -9.50 -9.12 -12.00
N LYS A 64 -9.55 -10.22 -12.75
CA LYS A 64 -10.73 -11.09 -12.79
C LYS A 64 -11.03 -11.80 -11.47
N LEU A 65 -10.00 -12.19 -10.72
CA LEU A 65 -10.18 -12.73 -9.38
C LEU A 65 -10.75 -11.70 -8.41
N VAL A 66 -10.25 -10.46 -8.48
CA VAL A 66 -10.73 -9.35 -7.64
C VAL A 66 -12.16 -8.95 -7.99
N GLU A 67 -12.49 -8.85 -9.28
CA GLU A 67 -13.86 -8.60 -9.75
C GLU A 67 -14.84 -9.66 -9.22
N ALA A 68 -14.46 -10.94 -9.30
CA ALA A 68 -15.27 -12.05 -8.78
C ALA A 68 -15.46 -11.93 -7.25
N ALA A 69 -14.41 -11.59 -6.50
CA ALA A 69 -14.53 -11.41 -5.06
C ALA A 69 -15.49 -10.27 -4.68
N VAL A 70 -15.50 -9.18 -5.44
CA VAL A 70 -16.44 -8.06 -5.21
C VAL A 70 -17.88 -8.47 -5.53
N GLU A 71 -18.08 -9.27 -6.58
CA GLU A 71 -19.40 -9.80 -6.96
C GLU A 71 -19.95 -10.76 -5.90
N GLU A 72 -19.14 -11.72 -5.45
CA GLU A 72 -19.54 -12.76 -4.50
C GLU A 72 -19.81 -12.19 -3.09
N THR A 73 -18.98 -11.25 -2.63
CA THR A 73 -19.06 -10.77 -1.23
C THR A 73 -19.89 -9.50 -1.06
N GLY A 74 -19.98 -8.65 -2.09
CA GLY A 74 -20.58 -7.32 -1.97
C GLY A 74 -19.87 -6.42 -0.95
N LEU A 75 -18.61 -6.70 -0.60
CA LEU A 75 -17.85 -5.89 0.34
C LEU A 75 -17.27 -4.62 -0.30
N PRO A 76 -16.93 -3.60 0.50
CA PRO A 76 -16.04 -2.53 0.06
C PRO A 76 -14.63 -3.10 -0.05
N ILE A 77 -14.13 -3.25 -1.27
CA ILE A 77 -12.78 -3.75 -1.56
C ILE A 77 -11.99 -2.68 -2.31
N ALA A 78 -10.77 -2.43 -1.85
CA ALA A 78 -9.78 -1.63 -2.57
C ALA A 78 -8.68 -2.55 -3.10
N LEU A 79 -8.23 -2.32 -4.34
CA LEU A 79 -7.08 -3.00 -4.93
C LEU A 79 -5.88 -2.05 -4.91
N HIS A 80 -4.82 -2.48 -4.24
CA HIS A 80 -3.66 -1.64 -3.92
C HIS A 80 -2.36 -2.21 -4.51
N LEU A 81 -1.54 -1.35 -5.14
CA LEU A 81 -0.16 -1.71 -5.50
C LEU A 81 0.72 -1.53 -4.27
N ASP A 82 1.35 -2.62 -3.81
CA ASP A 82 2.26 -2.64 -2.67
C ASP A 82 3.71 -2.39 -3.14
N HIS A 83 4.42 -1.46 -2.48
CA HIS A 83 5.80 -1.06 -2.77
C HIS A 83 6.12 -0.85 -4.27
N GLY A 84 5.41 0.08 -4.93
CA GLY A 84 5.70 0.45 -6.31
C GLY A 84 7.04 1.19 -6.44
N ASP A 85 7.99 0.66 -7.22
CA ASP A 85 9.37 1.19 -7.34
C ASP A 85 9.57 2.30 -8.39
N SER A 86 8.55 2.55 -9.20
CA SER A 86 8.65 3.41 -10.39
C SER A 86 7.32 4.05 -10.75
N TYR A 87 7.40 5.23 -11.39
CA TYR A 87 6.24 5.92 -11.94
C TYR A 87 5.51 5.05 -12.95
N GLU A 88 6.26 4.35 -13.80
CA GLU A 88 5.73 3.50 -14.88
C GLU A 88 4.93 2.31 -14.31
N LEU A 89 5.41 1.70 -13.22
CA LEU A 89 4.68 0.63 -12.55
C LEU A 89 3.38 1.15 -11.95
N CYS A 90 3.43 2.24 -11.17
CA CYS A 90 2.24 2.88 -10.58
C CYS A 90 1.22 3.23 -11.66
N LYS A 91 1.66 3.91 -12.72
CA LYS A 91 0.86 4.24 -13.90
C LYS A 91 0.21 3.00 -14.51
N SER A 92 0.96 1.93 -14.71
CA SER A 92 0.43 0.70 -15.31
C SER A 92 -0.62 0.01 -14.43
N CYS A 93 -0.54 0.15 -13.10
CA CYS A 93 -1.56 -0.37 -12.19
C CYS A 93 -2.82 0.50 -12.20
N ILE A 94 -2.66 1.83 -12.21
CA ILE A 94 -3.76 2.80 -12.34
C ILE A 94 -4.54 2.54 -13.64
N ASP A 95 -3.83 2.46 -14.77
CA ASP A 95 -4.41 2.18 -16.08
C ASP A 95 -5.06 0.79 -16.13
N GLY A 96 -4.58 -0.13 -15.29
CA GLY A 96 -5.08 -1.50 -15.13
C GLY A 96 -6.28 -1.64 -14.20
N GLY A 97 -6.80 -0.55 -13.63
CA GLY A 97 -8.00 -0.57 -12.79
C GLY A 97 -7.75 -0.73 -11.30
N PHE A 98 -6.52 -0.53 -10.82
CA PHE A 98 -6.25 -0.40 -9.38
C PHE A 98 -6.88 0.89 -8.86
N THR A 99 -7.43 0.84 -7.65
CA THR A 99 -8.06 1.99 -7.00
C THR A 99 -7.16 2.66 -5.96
N SER A 100 -6.00 2.07 -5.69
CA SER A 100 -4.96 2.63 -4.84
C SER A 100 -3.57 2.17 -5.30
N VAL A 101 -2.56 3.02 -5.15
CA VAL A 101 -1.15 2.63 -5.39
C VAL A 101 -0.25 3.19 -4.31
N MET A 102 0.79 2.44 -3.95
CA MET A 102 1.92 2.94 -3.17
C MET A 102 3.11 3.19 -4.10
N ILE A 103 3.73 4.36 -3.95
CA ILE A 103 5.05 4.63 -4.51
C ILE A 103 6.07 4.60 -3.37
N ASP A 104 6.96 3.61 -3.42
CA ASP A 104 8.08 3.47 -2.51
C ASP A 104 9.34 4.04 -3.16
N ALA A 105 9.65 5.28 -2.78
CA ALA A 105 10.88 5.96 -3.14
C ALA A 105 11.73 6.27 -1.90
N SER A 106 11.52 5.52 -0.81
CA SER A 106 12.20 5.68 0.48
C SER A 106 13.72 5.58 0.38
N SER A 107 14.22 4.78 -0.56
CA SER A 107 15.65 4.60 -0.84
C SER A 107 16.30 5.77 -1.60
N LYS A 108 15.51 6.74 -2.09
CA LYS A 108 16.02 7.92 -2.83
C LYS A 108 16.34 9.06 -1.87
N SER A 109 16.98 10.11 -2.40
CA SER A 109 17.09 11.37 -1.66
C SER A 109 15.68 11.90 -1.33
N PHE A 110 15.56 12.66 -0.23
CA PHE A 110 14.28 13.23 0.19
C PHE A 110 13.61 14.06 -0.93
N GLU A 111 14.39 14.88 -1.63
CA GLU A 111 13.94 15.69 -2.77
C GLU A 111 13.45 14.82 -3.93
N ASP A 112 14.18 13.74 -4.27
CA ASP A 112 13.78 12.81 -5.33
C ASP A 112 12.54 12.00 -4.95
N ASN A 113 12.39 11.62 -3.69
CA ASN A 113 11.20 10.93 -3.18
C ASN A 113 9.98 11.84 -3.31
N ILE A 114 10.08 13.11 -2.88
CA ILE A 114 9.02 14.11 -3.07
C ILE A 114 8.68 14.28 -4.54
N ALA A 115 9.68 14.44 -5.42
CA ALA A 115 9.46 14.69 -6.84
C ALA A 115 8.77 13.50 -7.53
N LEU A 116 9.22 12.28 -7.26
CA LEU A 116 8.62 11.06 -7.81
C LEU A 116 7.21 10.82 -7.27
N THR A 117 7.04 10.98 -5.95
CA THR A 117 5.73 10.85 -5.29
C THR A 117 4.73 11.84 -5.89
N ARG A 118 5.11 13.11 -6.05
CA ARG A 118 4.25 14.13 -6.66
C ARG A 118 3.81 13.76 -8.07
N LYS A 119 4.74 13.26 -8.89
CA LYS A 119 4.44 12.83 -10.26
C LYS A 119 3.41 11.69 -10.30
N VAL A 120 3.49 10.74 -9.36
CA VAL A 120 2.50 9.64 -9.23
C VAL A 120 1.15 10.18 -8.75
N VAL A 121 1.14 11.05 -7.75
CA VAL A 121 -0.06 11.69 -7.20
C VAL A 121 -0.84 12.45 -8.25
N GLU A 122 -0.17 13.29 -9.05
CA GLU A 122 -0.79 14.05 -10.14
C GLU A 122 -1.52 13.12 -11.11
N TYR A 123 -0.84 12.05 -11.56
CA TYR A 123 -1.43 11.09 -12.48
C TYR A 123 -2.59 10.31 -11.85
N ALA A 124 -2.42 9.81 -10.64
CA ALA A 124 -3.44 9.00 -9.95
C ALA A 124 -4.73 9.79 -9.72
N HIS A 125 -4.61 11.06 -9.32
CA HIS A 125 -5.76 11.92 -9.04
C HIS A 125 -6.59 12.22 -10.28
N ASP A 126 -5.95 12.41 -11.44
CA ASP A 126 -6.64 12.56 -12.73
C ASP A 126 -7.47 11.31 -13.11
N HIS A 127 -7.17 10.16 -12.50
CA HIS A 127 -7.86 8.88 -12.69
C HIS A 127 -8.74 8.48 -11.49
N GLY A 128 -8.89 9.34 -10.49
CA GLY A 128 -9.67 9.04 -9.28
C GLY A 128 -9.04 7.97 -8.38
N VAL A 129 -7.74 7.71 -8.53
CA VAL A 129 -6.96 6.75 -7.74
C VAL A 129 -6.23 7.47 -6.61
N VAL A 130 -6.13 6.81 -5.46
CA VAL A 130 -5.45 7.36 -4.26
C VAL A 130 -4.03 6.82 -4.11
N VAL A 131 -3.13 7.67 -3.61
CA VAL A 131 -1.71 7.34 -3.48
C VAL A 131 -1.28 7.27 -2.02
N GLU A 132 -0.55 6.20 -1.73
CA GLU A 132 0.29 6.04 -0.55
C GLU A 132 1.76 6.32 -0.91
N ALA A 133 2.50 6.95 -0.01
CA ALA A 133 3.93 7.15 -0.15
C ALA A 133 4.67 6.65 1.09
N GLU A 134 5.93 6.29 0.94
CA GLU A 134 6.78 5.86 2.06
C GLU A 134 7.87 6.87 2.39
N LEU A 135 8.04 7.11 3.70
CA LEU A 135 9.13 7.91 4.25
C LEU A 135 9.88 7.12 5.33
N GLY A 136 11.21 7.28 5.35
CA GLY A 136 12.13 6.48 6.18
C GLY A 136 12.49 5.14 5.52
N THR A 137 13.53 4.47 6.02
CA THR A 137 14.01 3.20 5.48
C THR A 137 13.90 2.07 6.51
N LEU A 138 13.12 1.04 6.22
CA LEU A 138 12.99 -0.14 7.08
C LEU A 138 14.29 -0.95 7.09
N ALA A 139 14.78 -1.30 8.28
CA ALA A 139 15.87 -2.27 8.43
C ALA A 139 15.34 -3.67 8.07
N GLY A 140 15.86 -4.35 7.04
CA GLY A 140 15.35 -5.69 6.69
C GLY A 140 15.71 -6.19 5.28
N ILE A 141 15.12 -7.34 4.93
CA ILE A 141 15.07 -7.86 3.55
C ILE A 141 13.67 -7.53 3.02
N GLU A 142 13.57 -6.54 2.12
CA GLU A 142 12.31 -6.20 1.45
C GLU A 142 12.45 -6.44 -0.04
N ASP A 143 11.69 -7.40 -0.57
CA ASP A 143 11.45 -7.61 -2.01
C ASP A 143 12.66 -7.38 -2.97
N GLU A 144 13.87 -7.73 -2.51
CA GLU A 144 15.23 -7.67 -3.14
C GLU A 144 16.26 -6.69 -2.53
N VAL A 145 15.86 -5.78 -1.64
CA VAL A 145 16.75 -4.81 -0.97
C VAL A 145 17.15 -5.31 0.42
N LYS A 146 18.46 -5.38 0.69
CA LYS A 146 19.01 -5.60 2.04
C LYS A 146 19.45 -4.26 2.60
N VAL A 147 18.70 -3.72 3.55
CA VAL A 147 19.09 -2.53 4.30
C VAL A 147 19.79 -2.99 5.58
N SER A 148 21.03 -2.54 5.79
CA SER A 148 21.76 -2.83 7.03
C SER A 148 21.13 -2.07 8.20
N ALA A 149 21.29 -2.56 9.44
CA ALA A 149 20.78 -1.85 10.62
C ALA A 149 21.41 -0.45 10.79
N GLU A 150 22.62 -0.25 10.25
CA GLU A 150 23.36 1.01 10.28
C GLU A 150 22.82 2.01 9.25
N ASP A 151 22.21 1.53 8.16
CA ASP A 151 21.61 2.35 7.09
C ASP A 151 20.09 2.55 7.27
N SER A 152 19.51 1.96 8.32
CA SER A 152 18.11 2.17 8.66
C SER A 152 17.89 3.54 9.30
N SER A 153 16.94 4.30 8.76
CA SER A 153 16.60 5.62 9.27
C SER A 153 15.12 5.65 9.65
N TYR A 154 14.86 6.01 10.91
CA TYR A 154 13.51 6.28 11.36
C TYR A 154 12.96 7.52 10.66
N THR A 155 11.66 7.51 10.43
CA THR A 155 10.96 8.70 9.92
C THR A 155 11.11 9.84 10.92
N ARG A 156 11.55 11.01 10.45
CA ARG A 156 11.64 12.22 11.26
C ARG A 156 10.32 12.99 11.18
N PRO A 157 9.68 13.38 12.31
CA PRO A 157 8.40 14.10 12.29
C PRO A 157 8.42 15.39 11.47
N GLU A 158 9.55 16.09 11.42
CA GLU A 158 9.73 17.30 10.61
C GLU A 158 9.63 17.02 9.09
N ASP A 159 10.15 15.88 8.64
CA ASP A 159 10.15 15.48 7.23
C ASP A 159 8.73 15.01 6.80
N VAL A 160 7.94 14.50 7.75
CA VAL A 160 6.52 14.13 7.55
C VAL A 160 5.68 15.35 7.19
N GLN A 161 5.92 16.49 7.85
CA GLN A 161 5.13 17.69 7.58
C GLN A 161 5.25 18.11 6.11
N GLU A 162 6.46 18.11 5.57
CA GLU A 162 6.72 18.48 4.18
C GLU A 162 6.13 17.47 3.18
N PHE A 163 6.13 16.17 3.52
CA PHE A 163 5.41 15.16 2.75
C PHE A 163 3.90 15.38 2.76
N VAL A 164 3.30 15.63 3.93
CA VAL A 164 1.85 15.86 4.06
C VAL A 164 1.43 17.18 3.41
N GLU A 165 2.32 18.18 3.38
CA GLU A 165 2.12 19.43 2.66
C GLU A 165 2.04 19.27 1.14
N LEU A 166 2.36 18.09 0.59
CA LEU A 166 1.97 17.76 -0.79
C LEU A 166 0.46 17.88 -1.01
N ARG A 167 -0.38 18.00 0.04
CA ARG A 167 -1.85 18.27 0.06
C ARG A 167 -2.72 17.33 -0.78
N SER A 168 -2.10 16.44 -1.53
CA SER A 168 -2.72 15.49 -2.44
C SER A 168 -2.27 14.05 -2.17
N LEU A 169 -1.55 13.77 -1.08
CA LEU A 169 -1.37 12.40 -0.61
C LEU A 169 -2.62 11.91 0.12
N SER A 170 -2.99 10.65 -0.10
CA SER A 170 -4.15 10.04 0.57
C SER A 170 -3.74 9.30 1.83
N THR A 171 -2.56 8.68 1.83
CA THR A 171 -1.91 8.08 2.99
C THR A 171 -0.39 8.25 2.94
N LEU A 172 0.24 8.17 4.11
CA LEU A 172 1.69 8.16 4.28
C LEU A 172 2.04 6.96 5.16
N THR A 173 2.93 6.11 4.67
CA THR A 173 3.57 5.05 5.44
C THR A 173 4.86 5.60 6.03
N ILE A 174 4.99 5.41 7.34
CA ILE A 174 6.14 5.87 8.13
C ILE A 174 6.89 4.66 8.67
N THR A 175 8.20 4.69 8.52
CA THR A 175 9.07 3.71 9.18
C THR A 175 9.22 4.04 10.67
N GLU A 176 8.55 3.25 11.53
CA GLU A 176 8.69 3.25 13.00
C GLU A 176 9.15 1.91 13.58
N LEU A 177 9.42 0.91 12.73
CA LEU A 177 9.71 -0.47 13.11
C LEU A 177 11.06 -0.93 12.55
N SER A 178 11.83 -1.70 13.32
CA SER A 178 12.97 -2.46 12.82
C SER A 178 12.52 -3.89 12.47
N SER A 179 12.60 -4.26 11.18
CA SER A 179 12.56 -5.61 10.60
C SER A 179 11.23 -6.37 10.44
N ARG A 180 10.90 -6.65 9.16
CA ARG A 180 10.13 -7.81 8.68
C ARG A 180 11.12 -8.91 8.27
N GLN A 181 11.49 -9.83 9.17
CA GLN A 181 11.80 -11.25 8.91
C GLN A 181 12.40 -11.94 10.15
N SER A 182 11.79 -13.07 10.54
CA SER A 182 12.10 -13.90 11.72
C SER A 182 12.23 -13.13 13.04
N LEU A 183 11.20 -13.19 13.87
CA LEU A 183 11.18 -12.67 15.24
C LEU A 183 12.21 -13.43 16.11
N ALA A 184 13.50 -13.11 15.95
CA ALA A 184 14.51 -13.46 16.94
C ALA A 184 14.37 -12.56 18.18
N HIS A 185 13.79 -11.37 18.03
CA HIS A 185 13.55 -10.39 19.09
C HIS A 185 12.17 -9.73 18.92
N SER A 186 11.54 -9.34 20.03
CA SER A 186 10.25 -8.65 20.01
C SER A 186 10.40 -7.26 19.37
N PRO A 187 9.62 -6.91 18.34
CA PRO A 187 9.66 -5.59 17.74
C PRO A 187 9.15 -4.58 18.77
N ALA A 188 9.91 -3.50 18.97
CA ALA A 188 9.52 -2.39 19.83
C ALA A 188 8.92 -1.29 18.95
N LEU A 189 7.62 -1.03 19.12
CA LEU A 189 6.96 0.10 18.47
C LEU A 189 7.37 1.39 19.19
N ARG A 190 7.91 2.37 18.46
CA ARG A 190 8.33 3.65 19.05
C ARG A 190 7.14 4.62 19.05
N THR A 191 6.46 4.73 20.19
CA THR A 191 5.23 5.55 20.33
C THR A 191 5.50 7.00 20.74
N ARG A 192 6.65 7.58 20.37
CA ARG A 192 7.06 8.93 20.80
C ARG A 192 7.69 9.75 19.69
#